data_AF-A0A0X8X5C7-F1
#
_entry.id   AF-A0A0X8X5C7-F1
#
_cell.length_a   1.000
_cell.length_b   1.000
_cell.length_c   1.000
_cell.angle_alpha   90.00
_cell.angle_beta   90.00
_cell.angle_gamma   90.00
#
_symmetry.space_group_name_H-M   'P 1'
#
loop_
_entity.id
_entity.type
_entity.pdbx_description
1 polymer ?
#
loop_
_entity_poly.entity_id
_entity_poly.type
_entity_poly.pdbx_seq_one_letter_code
_entity_poly.pdbx_strand_id
1 'polypeptide(L)'
;MYKKILNFKKNEANKELIIHSIVALFARGGGAIAAFIMNIIVARYLGAEEAGYFFLAITVSTIVTMIGRIGADNAVLKFVSVHSAKEEWDDVHGLMKSILKRIWIFTSIIAVIFCVCSKTLSIHLFHKEKLTWPLFWISVSMPFFAVYNILAMALQGRRKVLFSVTVLKIASPLLLMILMFIFSPKNSTIASMFYTITSILTVALAYFWWYKSVPAGESNNYDFKLLWASCLPLWLGSIMQQVIMWGGQFVAGIYNSPAELAQLAVARNTTVLITFIMTAINYVSAPRFAAMYNQGKMDELRRYARNTTWVMTLVGTPVVIFIWIFPGFIMSLFGKDFSQGIWLLRILAVGQYINVITGSVAYLLMMSGNEKDMLTINVINGILAIVLAFILNPLFGAVGSAMATAIVVAISNLMAVGYVKKRLGFNIMSALGLSK
;
A
#
# COMPACT_ATOMS: atom_id res chain seq x y z
N MET A 1 -36.24 -24.51 -12.44
CA MET A 1 -34.92 -24.16 -11.87
C MET A 1 -33.88 -23.74 -12.93
N TYR A 2 -33.91 -24.30 -14.16
CA TYR A 2 -32.98 -23.96 -15.25
C TYR A 2 -33.13 -22.54 -15.86
N LYS A 3 -34.34 -21.95 -15.86
CA LYS A 3 -34.59 -20.58 -16.37
C LYS A 3 -34.05 -19.45 -15.48
N LYS A 4 -33.72 -19.71 -14.19
CA LYS A 4 -33.19 -18.68 -13.27
C LYS A 4 -31.67 -18.48 -13.39
N ILE A 5 -30.96 -19.44 -13.98
CA ILE A 5 -29.51 -19.35 -14.26
C ILE A 5 -29.26 -18.66 -15.61
N LEU A 6 -30.18 -18.83 -16.57
CA LEU A 6 -30.13 -18.13 -17.86
C LEU A 6 -30.54 -16.64 -17.79
N ASN A 7 -31.24 -16.21 -16.74
CA ASN A 7 -31.51 -14.79 -16.48
C ASN A 7 -30.34 -14.03 -15.83
N PHE A 8 -29.20 -14.69 -15.57
CA PHE A 8 -27.96 -13.99 -15.19
C PHE A 8 -27.28 -13.27 -16.38
N LYS A 9 -27.83 -13.41 -17.59
CA LYS A 9 -27.30 -12.84 -18.85
C LYS A 9 -27.85 -11.44 -19.18
N LYS A 10 -28.51 -10.75 -18.24
CA LYS A 10 -29.15 -9.45 -18.48
C LYS A 10 -28.86 -8.37 -17.42
N ASN A 11 -27.62 -8.27 -16.95
CA ASN A 11 -27.14 -7.08 -16.25
C ASN A 11 -25.81 -6.65 -16.89
N GLU A 12 -25.87 -5.77 -17.88
CA GLU A 12 -24.67 -5.13 -18.44
C GLU A 12 -23.80 -4.51 -17.34
N ALA A 13 -24.43 -3.92 -16.32
CA ALA A 13 -23.76 -3.40 -15.13
C ALA A 13 -22.91 -4.44 -14.37
N ASN A 14 -23.34 -5.70 -14.29
CA ASN A 14 -22.56 -6.76 -13.63
C ASN A 14 -21.38 -7.21 -14.51
N LYS A 15 -21.57 -7.26 -15.84
CA LYS A 15 -20.51 -7.60 -16.78
C LYS A 15 -19.43 -6.52 -16.82
N GLU A 16 -19.86 -5.26 -16.86
CA GLU A 16 -18.99 -4.08 -16.82
C GLU A 16 -18.19 -4.03 -15.51
N LEU A 17 -18.85 -4.29 -14.37
CA LEU A 17 -18.19 -4.38 -13.07
C LEU A 17 -17.13 -5.49 -13.04
N ILE A 18 -17.42 -6.68 -13.57
CA ILE A 18 -16.48 -7.82 -13.63
C ILE A 18 -15.29 -7.55 -14.56
N ILE A 19 -15.49 -6.83 -15.66
CA ILE A 19 -14.41 -6.45 -16.58
C ILE A 19 -13.51 -5.39 -15.93
N HIS A 20 -14.08 -4.33 -15.35
CA HIS A 20 -13.32 -3.24 -14.71
C HIS A 20 -12.49 -3.70 -13.53
N SER A 21 -13.12 -4.38 -12.58
CA SER A 21 -12.85 -5.80 -12.44
C SER A 21 -11.42 -6.31 -12.68
N ILE A 22 -11.38 -7.36 -13.47
CA ILE A 22 -10.20 -8.07 -13.94
C ILE A 22 -9.11 -7.10 -14.44
N VAL A 23 -9.51 -6.06 -15.16
CA VAL A 23 -8.60 -5.04 -15.70
C VAL A 23 -7.84 -4.31 -14.58
N ALA A 24 -8.52 -3.92 -13.48
CA ALA A 24 -7.89 -3.29 -12.33
C ALA A 24 -6.93 -4.23 -11.60
N LEU A 25 -7.25 -5.53 -11.56
CA LEU A 25 -6.36 -6.53 -10.99
C LEU A 25 -5.06 -6.66 -11.81
N PHE A 26 -5.17 -6.80 -13.13
CA PHE A 26 -3.99 -6.87 -14.00
C PHE A 26 -3.17 -5.58 -13.95
N ALA A 27 -3.82 -4.41 -13.92
CA ALA A 27 -3.11 -3.14 -13.76
C ALA A 27 -2.38 -3.04 -12.41
N ARG A 28 -2.99 -3.50 -11.31
CA ARG A 28 -2.35 -3.52 -9.99
C ARG A 28 -1.17 -4.50 -9.96
N GLY A 29 -1.30 -5.65 -10.63
CA GLY A 29 -0.22 -6.60 -10.82
C GLY A 29 0.94 -6.04 -11.62
N GLY A 30 0.63 -5.40 -12.76
CA GLY A 30 1.61 -4.67 -13.55
C GLY A 30 2.32 -3.59 -12.75
N GLY A 31 1.59 -2.85 -11.92
CA GLY A 31 2.17 -1.86 -11.00
C GLY A 31 3.07 -2.46 -9.92
N ALA A 32 2.69 -3.59 -9.32
CA ALA A 32 3.53 -4.30 -8.37
C ALA A 32 4.83 -4.82 -9.03
N ILE A 33 4.73 -5.36 -10.24
CA ILE A 33 5.88 -5.80 -11.04
C ILE A 33 6.76 -4.60 -11.41
N ALA A 34 6.19 -3.49 -11.87
CA ALA A 34 6.93 -2.27 -12.20
C ALA A 34 7.69 -1.72 -10.98
N ALA A 35 7.04 -1.67 -9.81
CA ALA A 35 7.69 -1.27 -8.57
C ALA A 35 8.79 -2.25 -8.15
N PHE A 36 8.59 -3.56 -8.33
CA PHE A 36 9.60 -4.57 -8.04
C PHE A 36 10.84 -4.43 -8.94
N ILE A 37 10.63 -4.27 -10.26
CA ILE A 37 11.72 -4.04 -11.22
C ILE A 37 12.44 -2.72 -10.94
N MET A 38 11.70 -1.65 -10.61
CA MET A 38 12.29 -0.38 -10.18
C MET A 38 13.23 -0.58 -8.99
N ASN A 39 12.81 -1.33 -7.97
CA ASN A 39 13.66 -1.60 -6.82
C ASN A 39 14.92 -2.39 -7.18
N ILE A 40 14.84 -3.34 -8.12
CA ILE A 40 16.02 -4.07 -8.64
C ILE A 40 16.98 -3.10 -9.33
N ILE A 41 16.46 -2.24 -10.21
CA ILE A 41 17.28 -1.26 -10.95
C ILE A 41 17.96 -0.31 -9.97
N VAL A 42 17.20 0.28 -9.04
CA VAL A 42 17.75 1.17 -8.01
C VAL A 42 18.87 0.48 -7.23
N ALA A 43 18.62 -0.74 -6.74
CA ALA A 43 19.58 -1.52 -5.97
C ALA A 43 20.86 -1.83 -6.76
N ARG A 44 20.74 -2.18 -8.05
CA ARG A 44 21.89 -2.52 -8.90
C ARG A 44 22.75 -1.31 -9.27
N TYR A 45 22.14 -0.18 -9.58
CA TYR A 45 22.87 1.02 -9.98
C TYR A 45 23.55 1.72 -8.79
N LEU A 46 22.89 1.73 -7.63
CA LEU A 46 23.39 2.42 -6.44
C LEU A 46 24.25 1.54 -5.53
N GLY A 47 24.05 0.23 -5.52
CA GLY A 47 24.60 -0.66 -4.49
C GLY A 47 23.85 -0.52 -3.15
N ALA A 48 24.17 -1.39 -2.18
CA ALA A 48 23.37 -1.48 -0.95
C ALA A 48 23.43 -0.21 -0.08
N GLU A 49 24.58 0.45 0.07
CA GLU A 49 24.71 1.62 0.94
C GLU A 49 23.88 2.81 0.42
N GLU A 50 24.08 3.19 -0.84
CA GLU A 50 23.37 4.32 -1.46
C GLU A 50 21.87 4.01 -1.68
N ALA A 51 21.52 2.77 -2.05
CA ALA A 51 20.11 2.36 -2.09
C ALA A 51 19.44 2.46 -0.71
N GLY A 52 20.20 2.24 0.37
CA GLY A 52 19.76 2.39 1.74
C GLY A 52 19.29 3.80 2.06
N TYR A 53 20.10 4.80 1.72
CA TYR A 53 19.75 6.21 1.88
C TYR A 53 18.51 6.58 1.06
N PHE A 54 18.44 6.12 -0.18
CA PHE A 54 17.30 6.37 -1.07
C PHE A 54 16.00 5.78 -0.53
N PHE A 55 15.99 4.49 -0.15
CA PHE A 55 14.80 3.82 0.37
C PHE A 55 14.38 4.36 1.74
N LEU A 56 15.33 4.73 2.59
CA LEU A 56 15.03 5.38 3.87
C LEU A 56 14.33 6.73 3.63
N ALA A 57 14.87 7.57 2.76
CA ALA A 57 14.27 8.86 2.44
C ALA A 57 12.86 8.72 1.84
N ILE A 58 12.64 7.74 0.93
CA ILE A 58 11.30 7.44 0.40
C ILE A 58 10.35 6.99 1.53
N THR A 59 10.83 6.17 2.47
CA THR A 59 10.03 5.70 3.61
C THR A 59 9.58 6.88 4.47
N VAL A 60 10.50 7.79 4.81
CA VAL A 60 10.19 9.01 5.58
C VAL A 60 9.15 9.85 4.83
N SER A 61 9.36 10.12 3.54
CA SER A 61 8.41 10.89 2.73
C SER A 61 7.04 10.24 2.59
N THR A 62 6.99 8.91 2.48
CA THR A 62 5.72 8.19 2.39
C THR A 62 4.89 8.34 3.66
N ILE A 63 5.51 8.17 4.84
CA ILE A 63 4.84 8.34 6.14
C ILE A 63 4.38 9.80 6.30
N VAL A 64 5.29 10.74 6.09
CA VAL A 64 5.07 12.17 6.32
C VAL A 64 4.00 12.73 5.38
N THR A 65 4.09 12.42 4.08
CA THR A 65 3.07 12.86 3.11
C THR A 65 1.72 12.22 3.39
N MET A 66 1.68 11.00 3.91
CA MET A 66 0.43 10.35 4.27
C MET A 66 -0.27 11.03 5.46
N ILE A 67 0.50 11.44 6.48
CA ILE A 67 0.01 12.30 7.55
C ILE A 67 -0.47 13.65 6.97
N GLY A 68 0.31 14.26 6.07
CA GLY A 68 0.02 15.55 5.46
C GLY A 68 -1.20 15.59 4.53
N ARG A 69 -1.68 14.44 4.03
CA ARG A 69 -2.95 14.33 3.28
C ARG A 69 -4.18 14.31 4.20
N ILE A 70 -3.97 14.04 5.48
CA ILE A 70 -4.97 14.10 6.55
C ILE A 70 -6.31 13.42 6.19
N GLY A 71 -6.24 12.25 5.55
CA GLY A 71 -7.42 11.42 5.25
C GLY A 71 -8.22 11.84 4.01
N ALA A 72 -7.73 12.84 3.27
CA ALA A 72 -8.40 13.31 2.06
C ALA A 72 -8.52 12.24 0.98
N ASP A 73 -7.67 11.21 0.96
CA ASP A 73 -7.78 10.08 0.02
C ASP A 73 -9.17 9.43 0.06
N ASN A 74 -9.66 9.15 1.27
CA ASN A 74 -10.97 8.52 1.48
C ASN A 74 -12.11 9.50 1.21
N ALA A 75 -11.94 10.77 1.58
CA ALA A 75 -12.92 11.82 1.31
C ALA A 75 -13.12 11.99 -0.19
N VAL A 76 -12.05 12.18 -0.94
CA VAL A 76 -12.07 12.35 -2.40
C VAL A 76 -12.70 11.14 -3.05
N LEU A 77 -12.26 9.93 -2.71
CA LEU A 77 -12.85 8.71 -3.26
C LEU A 77 -14.36 8.65 -3.03
N LYS A 78 -14.83 8.94 -1.81
CA LYS A 78 -16.25 8.87 -1.46
C LYS A 78 -17.07 9.97 -2.15
N PHE A 79 -16.72 11.22 -1.94
CA PHE A 79 -17.54 12.36 -2.37
C PHE A 79 -17.49 12.56 -3.89
N VAL A 80 -16.33 12.34 -4.53
CA VAL A 80 -16.27 12.34 -6.00
C VAL A 80 -17.14 11.22 -6.57
N SER A 81 -17.15 10.02 -5.97
CA SER A 81 -18.03 8.93 -6.44
C SER A 81 -19.52 9.30 -6.36
N VAL A 82 -19.93 9.96 -5.27
CA VAL A 82 -21.33 10.34 -5.04
C VAL A 82 -21.77 11.45 -5.99
N HIS A 83 -21.05 12.58 -6.03
CA HIS A 83 -21.40 13.72 -6.89
C HIS A 83 -21.28 13.37 -8.38
N SER A 84 -20.27 12.57 -8.75
CA SER A 84 -20.14 12.11 -10.14
C SER A 84 -21.25 11.15 -10.58
N ALA A 85 -21.87 10.42 -9.65
CA ALA A 85 -23.01 9.55 -9.97
C ALA A 85 -24.31 10.35 -10.18
N LYS A 86 -24.38 11.55 -9.62
CA LYS A 86 -25.48 12.51 -9.78
C LYS A 86 -25.20 13.57 -10.86
N GLU A 87 -24.03 13.51 -11.50
CA GLU A 87 -23.58 14.49 -12.49
C GLU A 87 -23.49 15.94 -11.95
N GLU A 88 -23.28 16.09 -10.64
CA GLU A 88 -23.09 17.37 -9.95
C GLU A 88 -21.63 17.85 -10.13
N TRP A 89 -21.27 18.27 -11.35
CA TRP A 89 -19.88 18.58 -11.71
C TRP A 89 -19.32 19.80 -10.97
N ASP A 90 -20.14 20.81 -10.69
CA ASP A 90 -19.68 22.01 -10.02
C ASP A 90 -19.21 21.74 -8.58
N ASP A 91 -19.88 20.79 -7.92
CA ASP A 91 -19.51 20.28 -6.61
C ASP A 91 -18.23 19.45 -6.68
N VAL A 92 -18.04 18.65 -7.74
CA VAL A 92 -16.78 17.92 -7.97
C VAL A 92 -15.60 18.88 -8.14
N HIS A 93 -15.77 19.95 -8.93
CA HIS A 93 -14.73 20.98 -9.10
C HIS A 93 -14.47 21.74 -7.80
N GLY A 94 -15.52 22.19 -7.11
CA GLY A 94 -15.43 22.87 -5.82
C GLY A 94 -14.70 22.05 -4.77
N LEU A 95 -15.08 20.78 -4.63
CA LEU A 95 -14.44 19.79 -3.77
C LEU A 95 -12.96 19.64 -4.09
N MET A 96 -12.64 19.33 -5.35
CA MET A 96 -11.26 19.05 -5.76
C MET A 96 -10.36 20.29 -5.65
N LYS A 97 -10.86 21.47 -6.01
CA LYS A 97 -10.13 22.73 -5.85
C LYS A 97 -9.84 23.03 -4.38
N SER A 98 -10.84 22.86 -3.50
CA SER A 98 -10.69 23.07 -2.05
C SER A 98 -9.68 22.10 -1.44
N ILE A 99 -9.79 20.80 -1.78
CA ILE A 99 -8.90 19.76 -1.27
C ILE A 99 -7.48 19.91 -1.80
N LEU A 100 -7.29 20.08 -3.12
CA LEU A 100 -5.97 20.23 -3.72
C LEU A 100 -5.25 21.47 -3.19
N LYS A 101 -5.95 22.61 -3.05
CA LYS A 101 -5.36 23.83 -2.48
C LYS A 101 -4.87 23.61 -1.05
N ARG A 102 -5.70 23.01 -0.19
CA ARG A 102 -5.35 22.75 1.22
C ARG A 102 -4.19 21.76 1.32
N ILE A 103 -4.26 20.65 0.59
CA ILE A 103 -3.20 19.63 0.60
C ILE A 103 -1.89 20.20 0.08
N TRP A 104 -1.92 20.97 -1.00
CA TRP A 104 -0.73 21.64 -1.51
C TRP A 104 -0.09 22.52 -0.45
N ILE A 105 -0.87 23.37 0.24
CA ILE A 105 -0.38 24.23 1.31
C ILE A 105 0.21 23.39 2.46
N PHE A 106 -0.55 22.45 3.02
CA PHE A 106 -0.11 21.65 4.17
C PHE A 106 1.14 20.81 3.85
N THR A 107 1.15 20.13 2.71
CA THR A 107 2.29 19.27 2.32
C THR A 107 3.49 20.08 1.86
N SER A 108 3.31 21.29 1.32
CA SER A 108 4.43 22.20 1.04
C SER A 108 5.05 22.75 2.32
N ILE A 109 4.25 23.10 3.34
CA ILE A 109 4.76 23.51 4.66
C ILE A 109 5.58 22.38 5.27
N ILE A 110 5.04 21.16 5.26
CA ILE A 110 5.74 19.97 5.77
C ILE A 110 7.03 19.73 4.97
N ALA A 111 6.99 19.83 3.64
CA ALA A 111 8.17 19.67 2.80
C ALA A 111 9.25 20.71 3.12
N VAL A 112 8.89 21.97 3.29
CA VAL A 112 9.85 23.04 3.67
C VAL A 112 10.47 22.74 5.03
N ILE A 113 9.67 22.33 6.02
CA ILE A 113 10.18 21.93 7.35
C ILE A 113 11.19 20.79 7.20
N PHE A 114 10.87 19.74 6.43
CA PHE A 114 11.78 18.61 6.22
C PHE A 114 13.02 18.97 5.39
N CYS A 115 12.92 19.89 4.44
CA CYS A 115 14.07 20.41 3.69
C CYS A 115 15.03 21.17 4.60
N VAL A 116 14.52 22.07 5.44
CA VAL A 116 15.33 22.86 6.39
C VAL A 116 15.92 21.97 7.48
N CYS A 117 15.12 21.06 8.03
CA CYS A 117 15.56 20.11 9.04
C CYS A 117 16.32 18.91 8.48
N SER A 118 16.54 18.81 7.15
CA SER A 118 17.12 17.62 6.52
C SER A 118 18.48 17.27 7.12
N LYS A 119 19.37 18.25 7.26
CA LYS A 119 20.69 18.09 7.90
C LYS A 119 20.55 17.66 9.36
N THR A 120 19.69 18.33 10.13
CA THR A 120 19.46 18.01 11.55
C THR A 120 18.94 16.59 11.75
N LEU A 121 17.94 16.17 10.95
CA LEU A 121 17.38 14.82 10.99
C LEU A 121 18.43 13.78 10.57
N SER A 122 19.20 14.08 9.52
CA SER A 122 20.26 13.22 9.02
C SER A 122 21.33 12.94 10.08
N ILE A 123 21.76 13.97 10.82
CA ILE A 123 22.84 13.89 11.80
C ILE A 123 22.35 13.40 13.16
N HIS A 124 21.26 13.99 13.69
CA HIS A 124 20.84 13.76 15.08
C HIS A 124 19.83 12.64 15.25
N LEU A 125 18.97 12.39 14.26
CA LEU A 125 17.98 11.31 14.34
C LEU A 125 18.50 10.01 13.73
N PHE A 126 19.11 10.09 12.55
CA PHE A 126 19.53 8.91 11.78
C PHE A 126 21.03 8.60 11.88
N HIS A 127 21.84 9.51 12.43
CA HIS A 127 23.30 9.39 12.56
C HIS A 127 24.00 9.03 11.23
N LYS A 128 23.56 9.66 10.14
CA LYS A 128 23.92 9.33 8.75
C LYS A 128 24.09 10.61 7.94
N GLU A 129 25.27 11.20 7.87
CA GLU A 129 25.47 12.51 7.21
C GLU A 129 25.10 12.52 5.71
N LYS A 130 25.45 11.44 4.98
CA LYS A 130 25.15 11.29 3.54
C LYS A 130 23.65 11.28 3.21
N LEU A 131 22.77 11.05 4.19
CA LEU A 131 21.31 11.06 4.00
C LEU A 131 20.75 12.48 3.78
N THR A 132 21.51 13.54 4.09
CA THR A 132 21.05 14.93 4.04
C THR A 132 20.46 15.31 2.69
N TRP A 133 21.21 15.08 1.61
CA TRP A 133 20.80 15.45 0.25
C TRP A 133 19.70 14.53 -0.32
N PRO A 134 19.77 13.19 -0.16
CA PRO A 134 18.66 12.31 -0.51
C PRO A 134 17.34 12.71 0.17
N LEU A 135 17.40 13.04 1.48
CA LEU A 135 16.23 13.46 2.25
C LEU A 135 15.72 14.82 1.79
N PHE A 136 16.60 15.78 1.50
CA PHE A 136 16.22 17.08 0.95
C PHE A 136 15.43 16.95 -0.36
N TRP A 137 15.99 16.26 -1.36
CA TRP A 137 15.33 16.11 -2.67
C TRP A 137 14.01 15.37 -2.56
N ILE A 138 13.95 14.30 -1.79
CA ILE A 138 12.69 13.56 -1.57
C ILE A 138 11.68 14.39 -0.78
N SER A 139 12.10 15.29 0.10
CA SER A 139 11.19 16.22 0.78
C SER A 139 10.55 17.19 -0.21
N VAL A 140 11.29 17.68 -1.21
CA VAL A 140 10.73 18.47 -2.33
C VAL A 140 9.68 17.69 -3.11
N SER A 141 9.77 16.36 -3.19
CA SER A 141 8.78 15.52 -3.88
C SER A 141 7.43 15.37 -3.13
N MET A 142 7.39 15.63 -1.82
CA MET A 142 6.21 15.39 -0.96
C MET A 142 4.91 16.07 -1.46
N PRO A 143 4.88 17.38 -1.80
CA PRO A 143 3.64 18.02 -2.27
C PRO A 143 3.15 17.43 -3.59
N PHE A 144 4.07 17.10 -4.50
CA PHE A 144 3.73 16.45 -5.77
C PHE A 144 3.18 15.03 -5.53
N PHE A 145 3.82 14.28 -4.64
CA PHE A 145 3.36 12.96 -4.20
C PHE A 145 1.93 13.00 -3.65
N ALA A 146 1.64 13.99 -2.81
CA ALA A 146 0.31 14.18 -2.25
C ALA A 146 -0.73 14.49 -3.34
N VAL A 147 -0.42 15.42 -4.24
CA VAL A 147 -1.34 15.87 -5.29
C VAL A 147 -1.67 14.74 -6.26
N TYR A 148 -0.67 14.02 -6.80
CA TYR A 148 -0.98 12.94 -7.75
C TYR A 148 -1.74 11.80 -7.08
N ASN A 149 -1.50 11.52 -5.79
CA ASN A 149 -2.26 10.52 -5.04
C ASN A 149 -3.75 10.90 -4.98
N ILE A 150 -4.04 12.17 -4.68
CA ILE A 150 -5.40 12.70 -4.57
C ILE A 150 -6.11 12.69 -5.93
N LEU A 151 -5.43 13.13 -6.98
CA LEU A 151 -5.95 13.05 -8.36
C LEU A 151 -6.25 11.60 -8.75
N ALA A 152 -5.39 10.65 -8.37
CA ALA A 152 -5.65 9.24 -8.62
C ALA A 152 -6.84 8.69 -7.83
N MET A 153 -7.05 9.11 -6.59
CA MET A 153 -8.26 8.75 -5.82
C MET A 153 -9.53 9.35 -6.45
N ALA A 154 -9.44 10.57 -7.01
CA ALA A 154 -10.55 11.20 -7.73
C ALA A 154 -10.89 10.44 -9.03
N LEU A 155 -9.88 10.05 -9.81
CA LEU A 155 -10.03 9.17 -10.98
C LEU A 155 -10.66 7.83 -10.58
N GLN A 156 -10.26 7.26 -9.45
CA GLN A 156 -10.87 6.03 -8.93
C GLN A 156 -12.34 6.24 -8.57
N GLY A 157 -12.71 7.37 -7.96
CA GLY A 157 -14.10 7.71 -7.67
C GLY A 157 -14.97 7.88 -8.93
N ARG A 158 -14.36 8.34 -10.03
CA ARG A 158 -14.95 8.37 -11.37
C ARG A 158 -15.02 6.99 -12.05
N ARG A 159 -14.69 5.90 -11.35
CA ARG A 159 -14.56 4.53 -11.88
C ARG A 159 -13.51 4.38 -12.99
N LYS A 160 -12.60 5.35 -13.14
CA LYS A 160 -11.46 5.30 -14.07
C LYS A 160 -10.26 4.60 -13.43
N VAL A 161 -10.48 3.34 -13.01
CA VAL A 161 -9.53 2.58 -12.18
C VAL A 161 -8.19 2.36 -12.88
N LEU A 162 -8.18 2.16 -14.21
CA LEU A 162 -6.93 2.04 -14.97
C LEU A 162 -6.03 3.26 -14.83
N PHE A 163 -6.56 4.46 -15.09
CA PHE A 163 -5.79 5.70 -14.98
C PHE A 163 -5.31 5.93 -13.55
N SER A 164 -6.17 5.66 -12.55
CA SER A 164 -5.81 5.74 -11.13
C SER A 164 -4.62 4.82 -10.77
N VAL A 165 -4.70 3.55 -11.15
CA VAL A 165 -3.64 2.57 -10.87
C VAL A 165 -2.36 2.95 -11.62
N THR A 166 -2.48 3.43 -12.86
CA THR A 166 -1.30 3.87 -13.61
C THR A 166 -0.60 5.04 -12.94
N VAL A 167 -1.33 6.07 -12.48
CA VAL A 167 -0.75 7.18 -11.73
C VAL A 167 -0.08 6.71 -10.43
N LEU A 168 -0.74 5.84 -9.65
CA LEU A 168 -0.28 5.46 -8.31
C LEU A 168 0.86 4.44 -8.30
N LYS A 169 0.89 3.52 -9.27
CA LYS A 169 1.70 2.30 -9.19
C LYS A 169 2.60 2.07 -10.39
N ILE A 170 2.37 2.74 -11.51
CA ILE A 170 3.08 2.46 -12.78
C ILE A 170 3.89 3.68 -13.23
N ALA A 171 3.29 4.86 -13.29
CA ALA A 171 3.89 6.06 -13.88
C ALA A 171 5.20 6.46 -13.20
N SER A 172 5.19 6.67 -11.88
CA SER A 172 6.41 7.07 -11.15
C SER A 172 7.52 6.01 -11.22
N PRO A 173 7.27 4.70 -10.97
CA PRO A 173 8.29 3.66 -11.15
C PRO A 173 8.84 3.58 -12.58
N LEU A 174 7.98 3.60 -13.61
CA LEU A 174 8.41 3.54 -15.01
C LEU A 174 9.28 4.74 -15.39
N LEU A 175 8.84 5.96 -15.06
CA LEU A 175 9.58 7.18 -15.36
C LEU A 175 10.93 7.18 -14.64
N LEU A 176 10.99 6.71 -13.39
CA LEU A 176 12.25 6.61 -12.67
C LEU A 176 13.19 5.60 -13.32
N MET A 177 12.68 4.42 -13.71
CA MET A 177 13.48 3.43 -14.43
C MET A 177 14.08 3.98 -15.71
N ILE A 178 13.31 4.76 -16.48
CA ILE A 178 13.79 5.42 -17.70
C ILE A 178 14.94 6.38 -17.37
N LEU A 179 14.78 7.25 -16.38
CA LEU A 179 15.84 8.19 -15.97
C LEU A 179 17.09 7.47 -15.44
N MET A 180 16.91 6.41 -14.65
CA MET A 180 18.03 5.62 -14.14
C MET A 180 18.79 4.90 -15.28
N PHE A 181 18.09 4.40 -16.29
CA PHE A 181 18.73 3.75 -17.44
C PHE A 181 19.51 4.76 -18.29
N ILE A 182 18.95 5.94 -18.57
CA ILE A 182 19.59 6.97 -19.40
C ILE A 182 20.84 7.54 -18.73
N PHE A 183 20.74 7.91 -17.45
CA PHE A 183 21.80 8.65 -16.76
C PHE A 183 22.70 7.77 -15.88
N SER A 184 22.30 6.53 -15.60
CA SER A 184 23.08 5.54 -14.84
C SER A 184 23.67 6.09 -13.52
N PRO A 185 22.86 6.71 -12.64
CA PRO A 185 23.38 7.38 -11.45
C PRO A 185 23.93 6.36 -10.44
N LYS A 186 25.07 6.68 -9.84
CA LYS A 186 25.69 5.87 -8.76
C LYS A 186 25.48 6.45 -7.36
N ASN A 187 24.89 7.64 -7.25
CA ASN A 187 24.70 8.35 -5.98
C ASN A 187 23.21 8.46 -5.66
N SER A 188 22.85 8.17 -4.41
CA SER A 188 21.49 8.26 -3.87
C SER A 188 20.87 9.65 -4.03
N THR A 189 21.68 10.71 -3.99
CA THR A 189 21.24 12.11 -4.19
C THR A 189 20.64 12.32 -5.58
N ILE A 190 21.31 11.81 -6.63
CA ILE A 190 20.84 11.95 -8.01
C ILE A 190 19.59 11.10 -8.22
N ALA A 191 19.55 9.89 -7.65
CA ALA A 191 18.35 9.05 -7.68
C ALA A 191 17.15 9.73 -6.99
N SER A 192 17.36 10.38 -5.85
CA SER A 192 16.34 11.18 -5.16
C SER A 192 15.87 12.38 -5.99
N MET A 193 16.79 13.08 -6.67
CA MET A 193 16.44 14.16 -7.60
C MET A 193 15.57 13.64 -8.77
N PHE A 194 15.93 12.50 -9.36
CA PHE A 194 15.12 11.85 -10.39
C PHE A 194 13.75 11.45 -9.86
N TYR A 195 13.66 10.92 -8.64
CA TYR A 195 12.36 10.64 -8.02
C TYR A 195 11.48 11.89 -7.91
N THR A 196 12.06 13.03 -7.55
CA THR A 196 11.35 14.32 -7.53
C THR A 196 10.86 14.73 -8.93
N ILE A 197 11.72 14.65 -9.95
CA ILE A 197 11.33 14.91 -11.34
C ILE A 197 10.19 14.00 -11.77
N THR A 198 10.26 12.70 -11.47
CA THR A 198 9.22 11.73 -11.83
C THR A 198 7.91 12.03 -11.11
N SER A 199 7.96 12.54 -9.87
CA SER A 199 6.78 12.94 -9.12
C SER A 199 6.09 14.15 -9.75
N ILE A 200 6.86 15.14 -10.22
CA ILE A 200 6.35 16.31 -10.97
C ILE A 200 5.70 15.86 -12.29
N LEU A 201 6.38 15.01 -13.06
CA LEU A 201 5.84 14.45 -14.31
C LEU A 201 4.56 13.63 -14.07
N THR A 202 4.51 12.88 -12.96
CA THR A 202 3.34 12.10 -12.58
C THR A 202 2.16 13.00 -12.21
N VAL A 203 2.40 14.16 -11.56
CA VAL A 203 1.35 15.17 -11.33
C VAL A 203 0.82 15.71 -12.66
N ALA A 204 1.70 16.05 -13.61
CA ALA A 204 1.27 16.54 -14.92
C ALA A 204 0.39 15.52 -15.65
N LEU A 205 0.79 14.24 -15.64
CA LEU A 205 0.01 13.14 -16.21
C LEU A 205 -1.34 12.96 -15.49
N ALA A 206 -1.34 12.96 -14.16
CA ALA A 206 -2.54 12.81 -13.35
C ALA A 206 -3.53 13.94 -13.59
N TYR A 207 -3.04 15.19 -13.69
CA TYR A 207 -3.86 16.36 -13.96
C TYR A 207 -4.43 16.32 -15.37
N PHE A 208 -3.63 15.94 -16.37
CA PHE A 208 -4.09 15.75 -17.74
C PHE A 208 -5.24 14.73 -17.83
N TRP A 209 -5.10 13.57 -17.18
CA TRP A 209 -6.17 12.57 -17.17
C TRP A 209 -7.38 12.98 -16.34
N TRP A 210 -7.19 13.70 -15.24
CA TRP A 210 -8.28 14.27 -14.48
C TRP A 210 -9.09 15.26 -15.32
N TYR A 211 -8.42 16.24 -15.93
CA TYR A 211 -9.04 17.24 -16.79
C TYR A 211 -9.82 16.61 -17.96
N LYS A 212 -9.27 15.57 -18.59
CA LYS A 212 -9.97 14.83 -19.66
C LYS A 212 -11.17 14.01 -19.17
N SER A 213 -11.23 13.66 -17.88
CA SER A 213 -12.24 12.75 -17.32
C SER A 213 -13.45 13.45 -16.72
N VAL A 214 -13.40 14.78 -16.60
CA VAL A 214 -14.42 15.60 -15.95
C VAL A 214 -14.91 16.65 -16.95
N PRO A 215 -16.23 16.77 -17.20
CA PRO A 215 -16.79 17.85 -18.01
C PRO A 215 -16.42 19.23 -17.47
N ALA A 216 -16.46 20.27 -18.31
CA ALA A 216 -16.30 21.63 -17.83
C ALA A 216 -17.43 21.99 -16.84
N GLY A 217 -17.10 22.72 -15.78
CA GLY A 217 -18.04 23.20 -14.78
C GLY A 217 -17.44 24.35 -13.97
N GLU A 218 -18.29 25.07 -13.24
CA GLU A 218 -17.86 26.10 -12.31
C GLU A 218 -17.44 25.49 -10.97
N SER A 219 -16.78 26.26 -10.10
CA SER A 219 -16.32 25.77 -8.80
C SER A 219 -17.20 26.33 -7.70
N ASN A 220 -18.13 25.53 -7.18
CA ASN A 220 -18.90 25.92 -6.00
C ASN A 220 -18.05 25.96 -4.73
N ASN A 221 -18.45 26.79 -3.77
CA ASN A 221 -17.87 26.78 -2.43
C ASN A 221 -18.40 25.57 -1.66
N TYR A 222 -17.55 24.58 -1.46
CA TYR A 222 -17.92 23.34 -0.78
C TYR A 222 -17.59 23.40 0.72
N ASP A 223 -18.51 22.98 1.60
CA ASP A 223 -18.29 22.96 3.06
C ASP A 223 -17.30 21.87 3.48
N PHE A 224 -16.07 22.30 3.78
CA PHE A 224 -14.98 21.43 4.19
C PHE A 224 -15.15 20.85 5.61
N LYS A 225 -15.92 21.50 6.49
CA LYS A 225 -16.03 21.07 7.89
C LYS A 225 -16.83 19.77 8.00
N LEU A 226 -17.91 19.67 7.22
CA LEU A 226 -18.77 18.49 7.14
C LEU A 226 -18.03 17.27 6.53
N LEU A 227 -17.23 17.53 5.48
CA LEU A 227 -16.32 16.56 4.86
C LEU A 227 -15.37 15.95 5.87
N TRP A 228 -14.74 16.81 6.67
CA TRP A 228 -13.67 16.42 7.57
C TRP A 228 -14.14 15.56 8.73
N ALA A 229 -15.22 15.97 9.39
CA ALA A 229 -15.80 15.24 10.52
C ALA A 229 -16.13 13.79 10.13
N SER A 230 -16.57 13.58 8.88
CA SER A 230 -16.91 12.27 8.34
C SER A 230 -15.70 11.38 8.03
N CYS A 231 -14.52 11.98 7.82
CA CYS A 231 -13.32 11.27 7.33
C CYS A 231 -12.25 11.04 8.40
N LEU A 232 -12.33 11.76 9.54
CA LEU A 232 -11.36 11.65 10.63
C LEU A 232 -11.19 10.21 11.17
N PRO A 233 -12.26 9.40 11.39
CA PRO A 233 -12.09 8.02 11.87
C PRO A 233 -11.37 7.12 10.85
N LEU A 234 -11.64 7.33 9.56
CA LEU A 234 -10.99 6.61 8.46
C LEU A 234 -9.51 7.00 8.34
N TRP A 235 -9.20 8.26 8.62
CA TRP A 235 -7.82 8.74 8.64
C TRP A 235 -6.99 8.06 9.73
N LEU A 236 -7.50 7.96 10.96
CA LEU A 236 -6.82 7.27 12.06
C LEU A 236 -6.51 5.81 11.72
N GLY A 237 -7.49 5.08 11.18
CA GLY A 237 -7.27 3.71 10.72
C GLY A 237 -6.21 3.61 9.62
N SER A 238 -6.19 4.58 8.70
CA SER A 238 -5.20 4.64 7.61
C SER A 238 -3.79 4.92 8.14
N ILE A 239 -3.63 5.79 9.14
CA ILE A 239 -2.34 6.08 9.78
C ILE A 239 -1.78 4.79 10.39
N MET A 240 -2.61 4.09 11.18
CA MET A 240 -2.18 2.85 11.83
C MET A 240 -1.75 1.80 10.79
N GLN A 241 -2.44 1.72 9.66
CA GLN A 241 -2.02 0.88 8.54
C GLN A 241 -0.66 1.28 7.96
N GLN A 242 -0.36 2.58 7.81
CA GLN A 242 0.98 3.00 7.37
C GLN A 242 2.05 2.73 8.44
N VAL A 243 1.72 2.88 9.71
CA VAL A 243 2.63 2.55 10.81
C VAL A 243 2.97 1.06 10.79
N ILE A 244 1.98 0.18 10.59
CA ILE A 244 2.23 -1.26 10.40
C ILE A 244 3.12 -1.49 9.18
N MET A 245 2.85 -0.77 8.09
CA MET A 245 3.51 -1.00 6.80
C MET A 245 4.94 -0.46 6.74
N TRP A 246 5.23 0.68 7.36
CA TRP A 246 6.49 1.42 7.24
C TRP A 246 7.18 1.73 8.57
N GLY A 247 6.49 1.62 9.70
CA GLY A 247 7.03 1.96 11.01
C GLY A 247 8.29 1.15 11.34
N GLY A 248 8.29 -0.16 11.05
CA GLY A 248 9.47 -1.00 11.22
C GLY A 248 10.67 -0.53 10.38
N GLN A 249 10.45 -0.13 9.13
CA GLN A 249 11.50 0.40 8.24
C GLN A 249 12.01 1.77 8.72
N PHE A 250 11.13 2.61 9.26
CA PHE A 250 11.49 3.91 9.82
C PHE A 250 12.36 3.75 11.08
N VAL A 251 11.94 2.89 12.01
CA VAL A 251 12.72 2.57 13.22
C VAL A 251 14.03 1.88 12.84
N ALA A 252 14.02 0.99 11.84
CA ALA A 252 15.25 0.48 11.24
C ALA A 252 16.19 1.61 10.82
N GLY A 253 15.65 2.66 10.19
CA GLY A 253 16.40 3.84 9.76
C GLY A 253 17.29 4.46 10.83
N ILE A 254 16.84 4.43 12.08
CA ILE A 254 17.53 5.01 13.24
C ILE A 254 18.73 4.15 13.65
N TYR A 255 18.52 2.84 13.82
CA TYR A 255 19.52 1.94 14.43
C TYR A 255 20.42 1.22 13.42
N ASN A 256 19.94 0.96 12.21
CA ASN A 256 20.63 0.11 11.25
C ASN A 256 21.55 0.87 10.30
N SER A 257 22.51 0.15 9.72
CA SER A 257 23.34 0.68 8.65
C SER A 257 22.52 0.87 7.36
N PRO A 258 22.90 1.79 6.45
CA PRO A 258 22.21 1.98 5.18
C PRO A 258 22.12 0.69 4.35
N ALA A 259 23.19 -0.12 4.33
CA ALA A 259 23.19 -1.39 3.59
C ALA A 259 22.15 -2.38 4.14
N GLU A 260 22.05 -2.51 5.47
CA GLU A 260 21.01 -3.33 6.11
C GLU A 260 19.59 -2.81 5.81
N LEU A 261 19.40 -1.50 5.73
CA LEU A 261 18.11 -0.89 5.36
C LEU A 261 17.71 -1.20 3.93
N ALA A 262 18.66 -1.19 3.00
CA ALA A 262 18.43 -1.56 1.62
C ALA A 262 18.06 -3.04 1.53
N GLN A 263 18.79 -3.91 2.24
CA GLN A 263 18.50 -5.33 2.32
C GLN A 263 17.10 -5.60 2.90
N LEU A 264 16.71 -4.90 3.97
CA LEU A 264 15.38 -4.99 4.58
C LEU A 264 14.29 -4.51 3.61
N ALA A 265 14.50 -3.37 2.93
CA ALA A 265 13.58 -2.83 1.95
C ALA A 265 13.36 -3.81 0.79
N VAL A 266 14.45 -4.35 0.25
CA VAL A 266 14.43 -5.34 -0.84
C VAL A 266 13.73 -6.62 -0.41
N ALA A 267 14.05 -7.15 0.78
CA ALA A 267 13.40 -8.34 1.32
C ALA A 267 11.88 -8.11 1.46
N ARG A 268 11.48 -6.98 2.06
CA ARG A 268 10.07 -6.60 2.21
C ARG A 268 9.37 -6.47 0.87
N ASN A 269 9.94 -5.72 -0.07
CA ASN A 269 9.37 -5.51 -1.41
C ASN A 269 9.26 -6.81 -2.20
N THR A 270 10.18 -7.76 -1.98
CA THR A 270 10.09 -9.12 -2.53
C THR A 270 8.90 -9.88 -1.94
N THR A 271 8.67 -9.81 -0.63
CA THR A 271 7.52 -10.50 -0.02
C THR A 271 6.16 -9.95 -0.43
N VAL A 272 6.08 -8.72 -0.97
CA VAL A 272 4.85 -8.17 -1.56
C VAL A 272 4.35 -9.04 -2.73
N LEU A 273 5.24 -9.73 -3.45
CA LEU A 273 4.86 -10.67 -4.51
C LEU A 273 3.96 -11.81 -3.98
N ILE A 274 4.14 -12.25 -2.73
CA ILE A 274 3.28 -13.25 -2.08
C ILE A 274 1.86 -12.69 -1.93
N THR A 275 1.74 -11.43 -1.51
CA THR A 275 0.44 -10.76 -1.29
C THR A 275 -0.31 -10.45 -2.59
N PHE A 276 0.35 -10.49 -3.75
CA PHE A 276 -0.31 -10.29 -5.04
C PHE A 276 -1.36 -11.37 -5.33
N ILE A 277 -1.05 -12.63 -5.01
CA ILE A 277 -1.98 -13.76 -5.13
C ILE A 277 -3.23 -13.51 -4.27
N MET A 278 -3.01 -13.02 -3.04
CA MET A 278 -4.11 -12.69 -2.14
C MET A 278 -4.96 -11.54 -2.70
N THR A 279 -4.31 -10.52 -3.26
CA THR A 279 -5.01 -9.37 -3.87
C THR A 279 -5.93 -9.84 -4.99
N ALA A 280 -5.48 -10.76 -5.85
CA ALA A 280 -6.29 -11.35 -6.92
C ALA A 280 -7.53 -12.08 -6.41
N ILE A 281 -7.37 -12.94 -5.41
CA ILE A 281 -8.47 -13.74 -4.87
C ILE A 281 -9.42 -12.86 -4.06
N ASN A 282 -8.91 -11.95 -3.23
CA ASN A 282 -9.72 -11.01 -2.43
C ASN A 282 -10.58 -10.13 -3.32
N TYR A 283 -10.06 -9.76 -4.48
CA TYR A 283 -10.75 -8.90 -5.42
C TYR A 283 -12.02 -9.53 -5.99
N VAL A 284 -12.00 -10.83 -6.30
CA VAL A 284 -13.19 -11.58 -6.72
C VAL A 284 -14.07 -11.96 -5.53
N SER A 285 -13.46 -12.19 -4.36
CA SER A 285 -14.15 -12.76 -3.19
C SER A 285 -14.89 -11.72 -2.36
N ALA A 286 -14.38 -10.49 -2.23
CA ALA A 286 -14.98 -9.47 -1.38
C ALA A 286 -16.46 -9.15 -1.74
N PRO A 287 -16.84 -8.92 -3.02
CA PRO A 287 -18.24 -8.68 -3.36
C PRO A 287 -19.15 -9.89 -3.06
N ARG A 288 -18.62 -11.11 -3.20
CA ARG A 288 -19.36 -12.35 -2.91
C ARG A 288 -19.57 -12.55 -1.41
N PHE A 289 -18.59 -12.20 -0.58
CA PHE A 289 -18.76 -12.19 0.87
C PHE A 289 -19.90 -11.26 1.29
N ALA A 290 -19.90 -10.02 0.80
CA ALA A 290 -20.95 -9.04 1.09
C ALA A 290 -22.33 -9.54 0.64
N ALA A 291 -22.43 -10.10 -0.57
CA ALA A 291 -23.69 -10.61 -1.11
C ALA A 291 -24.24 -11.81 -0.31
N MET A 292 -23.41 -12.80 0.02
CA MET A 292 -23.83 -13.98 0.80
C MET A 292 -24.22 -13.60 2.23
N TYR A 293 -23.48 -12.68 2.86
CA TYR A 293 -23.77 -12.20 4.21
C TYR A 293 -25.10 -11.43 4.25
N ASN A 294 -25.32 -10.48 3.35
CA ASN A 294 -26.58 -9.72 3.27
C ASN A 294 -27.80 -10.60 2.93
N GLN A 295 -27.59 -11.73 2.25
CA GLN A 295 -28.64 -12.72 1.98
C GLN A 295 -28.88 -13.71 3.15
N GLY A 296 -28.13 -13.60 4.24
CA GLY A 296 -28.22 -14.52 5.39
C GLY A 296 -27.72 -15.95 5.11
N LYS A 297 -27.01 -16.17 4.00
CA LYS A 297 -26.55 -17.50 3.57
C LYS A 297 -25.24 -17.89 4.24
N MET A 298 -25.27 -18.08 5.56
CA MET A 298 -24.08 -18.29 6.38
C MET A 298 -23.31 -19.57 6.05
N ASP A 299 -24.00 -20.66 5.66
CA ASP A 299 -23.33 -21.90 5.26
C ASP A 299 -22.61 -21.78 3.91
N GLU A 300 -23.22 -21.08 2.94
CA GLU A 300 -22.56 -20.77 1.67
C GLU A 300 -21.35 -19.85 1.90
N LEU A 301 -21.51 -18.82 2.75
CA LEU A 301 -20.43 -17.91 3.13
C LEU A 301 -19.27 -18.67 3.77
N ARG A 302 -19.55 -19.57 4.72
CA ARG A 302 -18.56 -20.42 5.39
C ARG A 302 -17.81 -21.31 4.40
N ARG A 303 -18.53 -22.02 3.53
CA ARG A 303 -17.91 -22.89 2.51
C ARG A 303 -17.08 -22.08 1.53
N TYR A 304 -17.58 -20.93 1.09
CA TYR A 304 -16.88 -20.07 0.15
C TYR A 304 -15.60 -19.50 0.76
N ALA A 305 -15.65 -18.96 1.99
CA ALA A 305 -14.47 -18.44 2.70
C ALA A 305 -13.40 -19.51 2.96
N ARG A 306 -13.82 -20.75 3.27
CA ARG A 306 -12.90 -21.90 3.40
C ARG A 306 -12.25 -22.26 2.08
N ASN A 307 -13.03 -22.36 1.01
CA ASN A 307 -12.52 -22.68 -0.32
C ASN A 307 -11.53 -21.62 -0.82
N THR A 308 -11.83 -20.33 -0.64
CA THR A 308 -10.91 -19.26 -1.05
C THR A 308 -9.60 -19.33 -0.25
N THR A 309 -9.67 -19.65 1.03
CA THR A 309 -8.48 -19.80 1.89
C THR A 309 -7.65 -21.02 1.50
N TRP A 310 -8.31 -22.14 1.17
CA TRP A 310 -7.64 -23.33 0.68
C TRP A 310 -6.94 -23.06 -0.66
N VAL A 311 -7.60 -22.37 -1.60
CA VAL A 311 -6.98 -21.97 -2.88
C VAL A 311 -5.82 -21.00 -2.65
N MET A 312 -5.96 -20.00 -1.77
CA MET A 312 -4.86 -19.11 -1.39
C MET A 312 -3.67 -19.89 -0.85
N THR A 313 -3.92 -20.87 0.03
CA THR A 313 -2.87 -21.70 0.61
C THR A 313 -2.21 -22.58 -0.45
N LEU A 314 -2.99 -23.23 -1.32
CA LEU A 314 -2.49 -24.09 -2.38
C LEU A 314 -1.60 -23.34 -3.37
N VAL A 315 -1.98 -22.11 -3.76
CA VAL A 315 -1.24 -21.31 -4.74
C VAL A 315 -0.09 -20.53 -4.07
N GLY A 316 -0.28 -20.05 -2.85
CA GLY A 316 0.71 -19.26 -2.11
C GLY A 316 1.82 -20.11 -1.50
N THR A 317 1.54 -21.35 -1.07
CA THR A 317 2.53 -22.24 -0.45
C THR A 317 3.74 -22.50 -1.36
N PRO A 318 3.58 -22.88 -2.65
CA PRO A 318 4.71 -23.05 -3.56
C PRO A 318 5.58 -21.80 -3.70
N VAL A 319 4.95 -20.61 -3.75
CA VAL A 319 5.67 -19.34 -3.88
C VAL A 319 6.46 -19.01 -2.62
N VAL A 320 5.87 -19.21 -1.44
CA VAL A 320 6.56 -19.03 -0.16
C VAL A 320 7.71 -20.02 -0.01
N ILE A 321 7.48 -21.30 -0.34
CA ILE A 321 8.51 -22.34 -0.30
C ILE A 321 9.66 -21.98 -1.24
N PHE A 322 9.38 -21.54 -2.46
CA PHE A 322 10.40 -21.09 -3.41
C PHE A 322 11.24 -19.93 -2.84
N ILE A 323 10.58 -18.91 -2.26
CA ILE A 323 11.27 -17.78 -1.62
C ILE A 323 12.13 -18.23 -0.42
N TRP A 324 11.64 -19.20 0.35
CA TRP A 324 12.31 -19.67 1.56
C TRP A 324 13.51 -20.58 1.28
N ILE A 325 13.41 -21.43 0.25
CA ILE A 325 14.49 -22.33 -0.20
C ILE A 325 15.55 -21.58 -1.01
N PHE A 326 15.15 -20.64 -1.88
CA PHE A 326 16.05 -19.92 -2.79
C PHE A 326 16.21 -18.41 -2.48
N PRO A 327 16.36 -17.97 -1.21
CA PRO A 327 16.47 -16.55 -0.90
C PRO A 327 17.78 -15.96 -1.44
N GLY A 328 18.86 -16.74 -1.47
CA GLY A 328 20.15 -16.28 -2.02
C GLY A 328 20.06 -15.94 -3.50
N PHE A 329 19.38 -16.78 -4.30
CA PHE A 329 19.12 -16.49 -5.72
C PHE A 329 18.33 -15.20 -5.87
N ILE A 330 17.22 -15.06 -5.13
CA ILE A 330 16.36 -13.87 -5.23
C ILE A 330 17.10 -12.61 -4.81
N MET A 331 17.82 -12.64 -3.69
CA MET A 331 18.59 -11.48 -3.22
C MET A 331 19.75 -11.13 -4.18
N SER A 332 20.36 -12.12 -4.83
CA SER A 332 21.42 -11.88 -5.84
C SER A 332 20.91 -11.12 -7.07
N LEU A 333 19.60 -11.17 -7.36
CA LEU A 333 19.02 -10.37 -8.44
C LEU A 333 19.18 -8.87 -8.19
N PHE A 334 19.26 -8.43 -6.93
CA PHE A 334 19.43 -7.03 -6.55
C PHE A 334 20.90 -6.59 -6.51
N GLY A 335 21.84 -7.54 -6.43
CA GLY A 335 23.28 -7.30 -6.39
C GLY A 335 23.99 -8.21 -5.39
N LYS A 336 25.33 -8.23 -5.43
CA LYS A 336 26.14 -9.08 -4.53
C LYS A 336 26.03 -8.66 -3.06
N ASP A 337 25.90 -7.35 -2.82
CA ASP A 337 25.79 -6.74 -1.49
C ASP A 337 24.48 -7.07 -0.75
N PHE A 338 23.52 -7.67 -1.45
CA PHE A 338 22.20 -8.02 -0.90
C PHE A 338 22.15 -9.44 -0.33
N SER A 339 23.20 -10.23 -0.52
CA SER A 339 23.30 -11.63 -0.05
C SER A 339 23.16 -11.77 1.48
N GLN A 340 23.55 -10.77 2.27
CA GLN A 340 23.41 -10.82 3.74
C GLN A 340 21.94 -10.69 4.21
N GLY A 341 21.04 -10.18 3.36
CA GLY A 341 19.61 -10.06 3.69
C GLY A 341 18.79 -11.35 3.54
N ILE A 342 19.44 -12.52 3.34
CA ILE A 342 18.77 -13.83 3.24
C ILE A 342 17.86 -14.10 4.45
N TRP A 343 18.35 -13.84 5.66
CA TRP A 343 17.57 -14.07 6.87
C TRP A 343 16.38 -13.14 6.99
N LEU A 344 16.53 -11.89 6.55
CA LEU A 344 15.44 -10.89 6.51
C LEU A 344 14.30 -11.39 5.61
N LEU A 345 14.64 -11.87 4.41
CA LEU A 345 13.66 -12.39 3.46
C LEU A 345 12.94 -13.63 3.98
N ARG A 346 13.66 -14.58 4.61
CA ARG A 346 13.06 -15.78 5.20
C ARG A 346 12.07 -15.45 6.31
N ILE A 347 12.43 -14.56 7.23
CA ILE A 347 11.56 -14.18 8.36
C ILE A 347 10.29 -13.48 7.86
N LEU A 348 10.43 -12.53 6.93
CA LEU A 348 9.29 -11.85 6.34
C LEU A 348 8.39 -12.81 5.55
N ALA A 349 8.98 -13.79 4.84
CA ALA A 349 8.23 -14.80 4.12
C ALA A 349 7.39 -15.69 5.07
N VAL A 350 7.91 -16.03 6.25
CA VAL A 350 7.14 -16.77 7.28
C VAL A 350 5.95 -15.93 7.78
N GLY A 351 6.15 -14.64 8.04
CA GLY A 351 5.05 -13.73 8.41
C GLY A 351 3.98 -13.66 7.32
N GLN A 352 4.38 -13.53 6.05
CA GLN A 352 3.43 -13.56 4.93
C GLN A 352 2.79 -14.93 4.71
N TYR A 353 3.46 -16.03 5.08
CA TYR A 353 2.85 -17.34 5.01
C TYR A 353 1.65 -17.46 5.95
N ILE A 354 1.78 -16.92 7.17
CA ILE A 354 0.66 -16.84 8.13
C ILE A 354 -0.50 -16.06 7.52
N ASN A 355 -0.22 -14.93 6.87
CA ASN A 355 -1.20 -14.13 6.14
C ASN A 355 -1.94 -14.95 5.05
N VAL A 356 -1.21 -15.78 4.30
CA VAL A 356 -1.77 -16.64 3.25
C VAL A 356 -2.69 -17.73 3.84
N ILE A 357 -2.24 -18.45 4.87
CA ILE A 357 -2.99 -19.59 5.45
C ILE A 357 -4.22 -19.16 6.23
N THR A 358 -4.25 -17.93 6.76
CA THR A 358 -5.44 -17.36 7.39
C THR A 358 -6.48 -16.89 6.37
N GLY A 359 -6.08 -16.71 5.11
CA GLY A 359 -6.98 -16.34 4.02
C GLY A 359 -7.53 -14.92 4.10
N SER A 360 -8.71 -14.71 3.56
CA SER A 360 -9.35 -13.39 3.40
C SER A 360 -9.99 -12.81 4.67
N VAL A 361 -9.47 -13.12 5.86
CA VAL A 361 -10.11 -12.79 7.16
C VAL A 361 -10.46 -11.31 7.32
N ALA A 362 -9.54 -10.41 6.96
CA ALA A 362 -9.75 -8.97 7.03
C ALA A 362 -10.91 -8.52 6.11
N TYR A 363 -10.94 -9.00 4.87
CA TYR A 363 -12.01 -8.69 3.92
C TYR A 363 -13.35 -9.28 4.37
N LEU A 364 -13.36 -10.48 4.94
CA LEU A 364 -14.59 -11.09 5.44
C LEU A 364 -15.21 -10.26 6.58
N LEU A 365 -14.39 -9.76 7.52
CA LEU A 365 -14.87 -8.85 8.58
C LEU A 365 -15.41 -7.55 8.00
N MET A 366 -14.67 -6.91 7.09
CA MET A 366 -15.10 -5.66 6.46
C MET A 366 -16.39 -5.82 5.66
N MET A 367 -16.56 -6.93 4.93
CA MET A 367 -17.73 -7.18 4.09
C MET A 367 -18.94 -7.73 4.87
N SER A 368 -18.77 -8.08 6.16
CA SER A 368 -19.84 -8.51 7.07
C SER A 368 -20.27 -7.43 8.07
N GLY A 369 -19.87 -6.18 7.87
CA GLY A 369 -20.24 -5.06 8.75
C GLY A 369 -19.49 -5.04 10.09
N ASN A 370 -18.33 -5.70 10.17
CA ASN A 370 -17.48 -5.74 11.36
C ASN A 370 -16.22 -4.85 11.20
N GLU A 371 -16.33 -3.72 10.49
CA GLU A 371 -15.22 -2.80 10.25
C GLU A 371 -14.62 -2.19 11.53
N LYS A 372 -15.43 -2.05 12.60
CA LYS A 372 -14.96 -1.59 13.91
C LYS A 372 -13.98 -2.59 14.53
N ASP A 373 -14.25 -3.89 14.43
CA ASP A 373 -13.33 -4.91 14.91
C ASP A 373 -12.01 -4.85 14.12
N MET A 374 -12.07 -4.66 12.80
CA MET A 374 -10.87 -4.47 11.97
C MET A 374 -10.09 -3.19 12.32
N LEU A 375 -10.80 -2.10 12.64
CA LEU A 375 -10.17 -0.87 13.12
C LEU A 375 -9.42 -1.11 14.44
N THR A 376 -10.04 -1.82 15.40
CA THR A 376 -9.39 -2.20 16.66
C THR A 376 -8.14 -3.04 16.42
N ILE A 377 -8.21 -4.05 15.54
CA ILE A 377 -7.05 -4.85 15.15
C ILE A 377 -5.92 -3.97 14.59
N ASN A 378 -6.24 -3.03 13.70
CA ASN A 378 -5.24 -2.14 13.10
C ASN A 378 -4.59 -1.21 14.13
N VAL A 379 -5.36 -0.66 15.07
CA VAL A 379 -4.82 0.19 16.14
C VAL A 379 -3.86 -0.60 17.03
N ILE A 380 -4.28 -1.79 17.50
CA ILE A 380 -3.45 -2.67 18.32
C ILE A 380 -2.15 -3.01 17.59
N ASN A 381 -2.25 -3.42 16.33
CA ASN A 381 -1.08 -3.79 15.52
C ASN A 381 -0.17 -2.60 15.19
N GLY A 382 -0.72 -1.40 15.00
CA GLY A 382 0.08 -0.19 14.80
C GLY A 382 0.94 0.12 16.01
N ILE A 383 0.36 0.02 17.20
CA ILE A 383 1.08 0.19 18.47
C ILE A 383 2.12 -0.92 18.63
N LEU A 384 1.73 -2.18 18.44
CA LEU A 384 2.65 -3.33 18.53
C LEU A 384 3.81 -3.21 17.53
N ALA A 385 3.57 -2.72 16.31
CA ALA A 385 4.61 -2.55 15.30
C ALA A 385 5.70 -1.58 15.73
N ILE A 386 5.32 -0.45 16.32
CA ILE A 386 6.28 0.51 16.86
C ILE A 386 7.02 -0.08 18.06
N VAL A 387 6.28 -0.61 19.04
CA VAL A 387 6.85 -1.15 20.29
C VAL A 387 7.83 -2.28 20.00
N LEU A 388 7.43 -3.27 19.19
CA LEU A 388 8.31 -4.39 18.83
C LEU A 388 9.51 -3.92 18.00
N ALA A 389 9.36 -2.93 17.12
CA ALA A 389 10.48 -2.40 16.36
C ALA A 389 11.51 -1.70 17.29
N PHE A 390 11.05 -0.92 18.29
CA PHE A 390 11.95 -0.28 19.25
C PHE A 390 12.62 -1.26 20.22
N ILE A 391 11.99 -2.40 20.53
CA ILE A 391 12.56 -3.41 21.42
C ILE A 391 13.51 -4.36 20.67
N LEU A 392 13.07 -4.90 19.53
CA LEU A 392 13.82 -5.96 18.83
C LEU A 392 14.97 -5.41 17.99
N ASN A 393 14.87 -4.18 17.49
CA ASN A 393 15.91 -3.63 16.63
C ASN A 393 17.23 -3.37 17.37
N PRO A 394 17.26 -2.74 18.57
CA PRO A 394 18.51 -2.63 19.33
C PRO A 394 19.15 -3.98 19.69
N LEU A 395 18.34 -5.04 19.84
CA LEU A 395 18.81 -6.38 20.22
C LEU A 395 19.32 -7.22 19.03
N PHE A 396 18.67 -7.11 17.87
CA PHE A 396 18.90 -7.99 16.72
C PHE A 396 19.16 -7.24 15.39
N GLY A 397 19.28 -5.92 15.42
CA GLY A 397 19.43 -5.08 14.23
C GLY A 397 18.29 -5.28 13.23
N ALA A 398 18.64 -5.36 11.94
CA ALA A 398 17.66 -5.44 10.86
C ALA A 398 16.82 -6.72 10.92
N VAL A 399 17.38 -7.79 11.49
CA VAL A 399 16.66 -9.04 11.78
C VAL A 399 15.53 -8.79 12.77
N GLY A 400 15.77 -7.96 13.79
CA GLY A 400 14.75 -7.53 14.75
C GLY A 400 13.60 -6.79 14.08
N SER A 401 13.88 -5.90 13.13
CA SER A 401 12.86 -5.19 12.34
C SER A 401 12.04 -6.15 11.45
N ALA A 402 12.68 -7.15 10.86
CA ALA A 402 12.00 -8.21 10.11
C ALA A 402 11.11 -9.08 11.03
N MET A 403 11.59 -9.45 12.21
CA MET A 403 10.84 -10.21 13.21
C MET A 403 9.63 -9.43 13.72
N ALA A 404 9.81 -8.15 14.07
CA ALA A 404 8.72 -7.28 14.50
C ALA A 404 7.61 -7.24 13.43
N THR A 405 7.98 -7.05 12.17
CA THR A 405 7.03 -7.03 11.04
C THR A 405 6.31 -8.38 10.91
N ALA A 406 7.04 -9.50 10.93
CA ALA A 406 6.45 -10.83 10.81
C ALA A 406 5.49 -11.17 11.97
N ILE A 407 5.85 -10.81 13.20
CA ILE A 407 5.03 -10.99 14.40
C ILE A 407 3.74 -10.17 14.29
N VAL A 408 3.83 -8.90 13.88
CA VAL A 408 2.65 -8.03 13.73
C VAL A 408 1.71 -8.57 12.65
N VAL A 409 2.25 -9.02 11.51
CA VAL A 409 1.42 -9.62 10.44
C VAL A 409 0.74 -10.91 10.94
N ALA A 410 1.44 -11.73 11.71
CA ALA A 410 0.89 -12.95 12.30
C ALA A 410 -0.23 -12.64 13.30
N ILE A 411 0.03 -11.76 14.27
CA ILE A 411 -0.93 -11.35 15.30
C ILE A 411 -2.17 -10.73 14.64
N SER A 412 -1.99 -9.86 13.64
CA SER A 412 -3.09 -9.25 12.88
C SER A 412 -4.05 -10.28 12.30
N ASN A 413 -3.50 -11.27 11.60
CA ASN A 413 -4.28 -12.31 10.96
C ASN A 413 -4.93 -13.27 11.96
N LEU A 414 -4.21 -13.65 13.01
CA LEU A 414 -4.74 -14.53 14.06
C LEU A 414 -5.86 -13.85 14.87
N MET A 415 -5.71 -12.56 15.21
CA MET A 415 -6.79 -11.78 15.82
C MET A 415 -8.00 -11.74 14.90
N ALA A 416 -7.80 -11.45 13.60
CA ALA A 416 -8.88 -11.42 12.63
C ALA A 416 -9.62 -12.78 12.51
N VAL A 417 -8.91 -13.91 12.53
CA VAL A 417 -9.52 -15.25 12.62
C VAL A 417 -10.37 -15.39 13.89
N GLY A 418 -9.87 -14.94 15.04
CA GLY A 418 -10.60 -14.95 16.31
C GLY A 418 -11.90 -14.15 16.25
N TYR A 419 -11.86 -12.93 15.69
CA TYR A 419 -13.04 -12.10 15.50
C TYR A 419 -14.03 -12.71 14.50
N VAL A 420 -13.55 -13.32 13.40
CA VAL A 420 -14.41 -14.06 12.47
C VAL A 420 -15.12 -15.20 13.17
N LYS A 421 -14.41 -16.00 13.99
CA LYS A 421 -15.02 -17.09 14.76
C LYS A 421 -16.08 -16.56 15.73
N LYS A 422 -15.80 -15.44 16.42
CA LYS A 422 -16.71 -14.81 17.38
C LYS A 422 -17.96 -14.21 16.72
N ARG A 423 -17.82 -13.53 15.58
CA ARG A 423 -18.91 -12.79 14.92
C ARG A 423 -19.71 -13.64 13.94
N LEU A 424 -19.05 -14.53 13.20
CA LEU A 424 -19.65 -15.29 12.11
C LEU A 424 -19.85 -16.77 12.46
N GLY A 425 -19.35 -17.24 13.61
CA GLY A 425 -19.63 -18.57 14.13
C GLY A 425 -18.85 -19.71 13.49
N PHE A 426 -17.83 -19.44 12.65
CA PHE A 426 -17.00 -20.47 12.04
C PHE A 426 -15.52 -20.10 11.99
N ASN A 427 -14.66 -21.12 12.06
CA ASN A 427 -13.22 -20.97 11.82
C ASN A 427 -12.89 -21.23 10.34
N ILE A 428 -12.15 -20.32 9.73
CA ILE A 428 -11.66 -20.44 8.36
C ILE A 428 -10.48 -21.43 8.29
N MET A 429 -9.63 -21.48 9.31
CA MET A 429 -8.43 -22.35 9.34
C MET A 429 -8.75 -23.86 9.42
N SER A 430 -9.97 -24.21 9.81
CA SER A 430 -10.43 -25.61 9.77
C SER A 430 -10.43 -26.24 8.36
N ALA A 431 -10.39 -25.42 7.30
CA ALA A 431 -10.20 -25.88 5.92
C ALA A 431 -8.85 -26.57 5.70
N LEU A 432 -7.86 -26.28 6.55
CA LEU A 432 -6.51 -26.83 6.51
C LEU A 432 -6.30 -27.97 7.52
N GLY A 433 -7.36 -28.43 8.19
CA GLY A 433 -7.28 -29.43 9.27
C GLY A 433 -6.70 -28.90 10.59
N LEU A 434 -6.41 -27.61 10.70
CA LEU A 434 -5.69 -27.00 11.84
C LEU A 434 -6.57 -26.63 13.05
N SER A 435 -7.90 -26.83 12.98
CA SER A 435 -8.76 -26.81 14.19
C SER A 435 -10.10 -27.49 13.89
N LYS A 436 -10.55 -28.41 14.75
CA LYS A 436 -11.97 -28.79 14.84
C LYS A 436 -12.79 -27.63 15.41
#